data_AF-A0A484X7X6-F1
#
_entry.id   AF-A0A484X7X6-F1
#
_cell.length_a   1.000
_cell.length_b   1.000
_cell.length_c   1.000
_cell.angle_alpha   90.00
_cell.angle_beta   90.00
_cell.angle_gamma   90.00
#
_symmetry.space_group_name_H-M   'P 1'
#
loop_
_entity.id
_entity.type
_entity.pdbx_description
1 polymer ?
#
loop_
_entity_poly.entity_id
_entity_poly.type
_entity_poly.pdbx_seq_one_letter_code
_entity_poly.pdbx_strand_id
1 'polypeptide(L)'
;MPDNSACTPLQDRLADASSEFDVGQQHLSLSVPQIYVGRMARGYVSPDLWEEGINAGLLNYSFDGNSINNRSNHNAGKSNYAYLNLQSGINIGSWRLRDNSTWSYNSGSSNSSDSNKWQHINTSAERDIIPLRSRLTVGDSYTDGDIFDSVNFRGLKINSTEAMLPDSQHGFAPVIHGIARGTAQVSVKQNGYDVYQTTVPPGPFTIDDINSAANGGNLQVTIKEADGSIQTLYVPYSSVPVLQRAGYTRYALAMGEYRSGNNLQSTPKFVQASLMHGLKGNWTPYGGMQIAEDYQAFNLGIGKDLGLFGAFSFDITQANTTLADDTRHSGQSVKSVYSKSFYQTGTNIQVAGYRYSTQGFYNLSDSAYSRMSGYTVKPPTGDTSEQTLFIDYFNLFYSKRGQEQISISQQLGNYGTTFFSASRQSYWNTSRSDQQISFGLNVPFGDITTSLNYSYSNNIWQKRSGSFTRFYA
;
A
#
# COMPACT_ATOMS: atom_id res chain seq x y z
N MET A 1 -25.61 -24.02 30.14
CA MET A 1 -26.41 -22.84 30.50
C MET A 1 -26.62 -22.90 32.01
N PRO A 2 -26.06 -21.99 32.83
CA PRO A 2 -26.40 -21.94 34.24
C PRO A 2 -27.88 -21.61 34.39
N ASP A 3 -28.54 -22.21 35.39
CA ASP A 3 -29.96 -22.05 35.68
C ASP A 3 -30.30 -20.58 35.97
N ASN A 4 -31.00 -19.93 35.02
CA ASN A 4 -31.20 -18.47 34.96
C ASN A 4 -32.46 -18.02 35.72
N SER A 5 -32.98 -18.86 36.61
CA SER A 5 -34.28 -18.70 37.28
C SER A 5 -34.21 -18.02 38.65
N ALA A 6 -33.00 -17.82 39.20
CA ALA A 6 -32.80 -17.17 40.49
C ALA A 6 -32.59 -15.66 40.35
N CYS A 7 -33.61 -14.86 40.69
CA CYS A 7 -33.48 -13.41 40.85
C CYS A 7 -32.49 -13.12 41.97
N THR A 8 -31.28 -12.69 41.60
CA THR A 8 -30.25 -12.26 42.57
C THR A 8 -30.23 -10.73 42.60
N PRO A 9 -30.20 -10.08 43.77
CA PRO A 9 -30.05 -8.63 43.84
C PRO A 9 -28.83 -8.17 43.05
N LEU A 10 -28.98 -7.11 42.26
CA LEU A 10 -27.91 -6.56 41.41
C LEU A 10 -26.67 -6.19 42.25
N GLN A 11 -26.92 -5.70 43.46
CA GLN A 11 -25.93 -5.30 44.47
C GLN A 11 -25.07 -6.49 44.95
N ASP A 12 -25.64 -7.70 44.97
CA ASP A 12 -24.95 -8.93 45.40
C ASP A 12 -24.07 -9.51 44.28
N ARG A 13 -24.36 -9.14 43.03
CA ARG A 13 -23.65 -9.62 41.82
C ARG A 13 -22.54 -8.68 41.39
N LEU A 14 -22.72 -7.37 41.58
CA LEU A 14 -21.80 -6.33 41.11
C LEU A 14 -21.49 -5.36 42.25
N ALA A 15 -20.21 -5.29 42.63
CA ALA A 15 -19.74 -4.31 43.60
C ALA A 15 -20.03 -2.89 43.12
N ASP A 16 -20.46 -2.01 44.03
CA ASP A 16 -20.81 -0.61 43.78
C ASP A 16 -21.98 -0.39 42.79
N ALA A 17 -22.78 -1.43 42.51
CA ALA A 17 -24.05 -1.26 41.79
C ALA A 17 -25.18 -0.92 42.77
N SER A 18 -26.13 -0.08 42.35
CA SER A 18 -27.32 0.27 43.14
C SER A 18 -28.59 0.28 42.29
N SER A 19 -29.74 0.13 42.96
CA SER A 19 -31.05 0.15 42.35
C SER A 19 -32.03 0.88 43.26
N GLU A 20 -32.71 1.90 42.75
CA GLU A 20 -33.70 2.69 43.48
C GLU A 20 -34.98 2.79 42.66
N PHE A 21 -36.12 2.49 43.28
CA PHE A 21 -37.43 2.56 42.62
C PHE A 21 -38.26 3.70 43.22
N ASP A 22 -38.56 4.70 42.39
CA ASP A 22 -39.49 5.77 42.72
C ASP A 22 -40.91 5.39 42.25
N VAL A 23 -41.75 5.02 43.21
CA VAL A 23 -43.15 4.63 42.97
C VAL A 23 -43.98 5.81 42.44
N GLY A 24 -43.69 7.04 42.87
CA GLY A 24 -44.43 8.24 42.48
C GLY A 24 -44.24 8.60 41.01
N GLN A 25 -43.05 8.32 40.46
CA GLN A 25 -42.72 8.55 39.05
C GLN A 25 -42.78 7.28 38.19
N GLN A 26 -43.02 6.11 38.79
CA GLN A 26 -42.91 4.80 38.13
C GLN A 26 -41.53 4.62 37.46
N HIS A 27 -40.46 5.07 38.13
CA HIS A 27 -39.12 5.11 37.58
C HIS A 27 -38.17 4.20 38.39
N LEU A 28 -37.42 3.33 37.70
CA LEU A 28 -36.38 2.49 38.28
C LEU A 28 -35.00 3.01 37.87
N SER A 29 -34.30 3.63 38.80
CA SER A 29 -32.91 4.08 38.63
C SER A 29 -31.96 2.92 38.91
N LEU A 30 -31.14 2.55 37.91
CA LEU A 30 -30.07 1.56 38.05
C LEU A 30 -28.72 2.26 37.87
N SER A 31 -27.85 2.15 38.86
CA SER A 31 -26.46 2.61 38.76
C SER A 31 -25.55 1.40 38.70
N VAL A 32 -24.82 1.25 37.60
CA VAL A 32 -23.84 0.17 37.41
C VAL A 32 -22.51 0.81 37.04
N PRO A 33 -21.41 0.51 37.74
CA PRO A 33 -20.10 1.01 37.37
C PRO A 33 -19.78 0.67 35.92
N GLN A 34 -19.36 1.67 35.14
CA GLN A 34 -19.13 1.54 33.69
C GLN A 34 -18.11 0.44 33.34
N ILE A 35 -17.25 0.03 34.27
CA ILE A 35 -16.30 -1.09 34.05
C ILE A 35 -17.00 -2.44 33.84
N TYR A 36 -18.20 -2.63 34.40
CA TYR A 36 -19.00 -3.84 34.23
C TYR A 36 -19.94 -3.76 33.02
N VAL A 37 -20.16 -2.56 32.49
CA VAL A 37 -20.90 -2.35 31.25
C VAL A 37 -19.93 -2.54 30.09
N GLY A 38 -20.27 -3.44 29.16
CA GLY A 38 -19.48 -3.62 27.95
C GLY A 38 -19.23 -2.26 27.29
N ARG A 39 -17.97 -1.85 27.16
CA ARG A 39 -17.60 -0.56 26.56
C ARG A 39 -18.04 -0.55 25.09
N MET A 40 -19.21 0.03 24.83
CA MET A 40 -19.60 0.40 23.47
C MET A 40 -18.82 1.66 23.11
N ALA A 41 -17.84 1.53 22.22
CA ALA A 41 -17.17 2.69 21.66
C ALA A 41 -18.22 3.63 21.04
N ARG A 42 -17.97 4.94 21.08
CA ARG A 42 -18.84 5.90 20.41
C ARG A 42 -18.90 5.55 18.91
N GLY A 43 -20.11 5.37 18.37
CA GLY A 43 -20.32 4.87 17.00
C GLY A 43 -20.35 3.35 16.86
N TYR A 44 -20.40 2.59 17.96
CA TYR A 44 -20.60 1.14 17.91
C TYR A 44 -21.97 0.79 17.31
N VAL A 45 -21.95 -0.06 16.29
CA VAL A 45 -23.13 -0.65 15.67
C VAL A 45 -23.12 -2.15 15.98
N SER A 46 -24.23 -2.69 16.48
CA SER A 46 -24.36 -4.12 16.72
C SER A 46 -24.18 -4.90 15.41
N PRO A 47 -23.40 -5.99 15.38
CA PRO A 47 -23.29 -6.83 14.18
C PRO A 47 -24.63 -7.39 13.67
N ASP A 48 -25.64 -7.52 14.54
CA ASP A 48 -26.99 -7.95 14.14
C ASP A 48 -27.72 -6.92 13.26
N LEU A 49 -27.25 -5.67 13.25
CA LEU A 49 -27.76 -4.60 12.40
C LEU A 49 -27.00 -4.51 11.07
N TRP A 50 -25.99 -5.33 10.84
CA TRP A 50 -25.22 -5.31 9.59
C TRP A 50 -25.99 -6.04 8.50
N GLU A 51 -26.38 -5.30 7.47
CA GLU A 51 -27.04 -5.88 6.30
C GLU A 51 -26.01 -6.41 5.30
N GLU A 52 -26.26 -7.60 4.76
CA GLU A 52 -25.41 -8.19 3.70
C GLU A 52 -25.55 -7.43 2.37
N GLY A 53 -26.60 -6.63 2.24
CA GLY A 53 -26.99 -5.94 1.02
C GLY A 53 -27.93 -6.77 0.13
N ILE A 54 -28.19 -6.26 -1.06
CA ILE A 54 -29.04 -6.92 -2.06
C ILE A 54 -28.20 -7.65 -3.12
N ASN A 55 -28.82 -8.63 -3.77
CA ASN A 55 -28.23 -9.25 -4.95
C ASN A 55 -28.22 -8.26 -6.11
N ALA A 56 -27.03 -7.92 -6.61
CA ALA A 56 -26.87 -6.92 -7.66
C ALA A 56 -25.63 -7.20 -8.51
N GLY A 57 -25.74 -6.89 -9.80
CA GLY A 57 -24.60 -6.76 -10.70
C GLY A 57 -24.06 -5.33 -10.66
N LEU A 58 -22.74 -5.20 -10.73
CA LEU A 58 -22.01 -3.93 -10.71
C LEU A 58 -21.09 -3.88 -11.92
N LEU A 59 -21.01 -2.72 -12.57
CA LEU A 59 -20.07 -2.45 -13.64
C LEU A 59 -19.62 -1.00 -13.55
N ASN A 60 -18.35 -0.78 -13.26
CA ASN A 60 -17.70 0.51 -13.34
C ASN A 60 -16.73 0.50 -14.52
N TYR A 61 -16.68 1.60 -15.26
CA TYR A 61 -15.75 1.76 -16.38
C TYR A 61 -15.09 3.13 -16.32
N SER A 62 -13.78 3.18 -16.60
CA SER A 62 -13.03 4.42 -16.84
C SER A 62 -12.39 4.34 -18.21
N PHE A 63 -12.64 5.32 -19.07
CA PHE A 63 -12.10 5.37 -20.42
C PHE A 63 -11.30 6.65 -20.64
N ASP A 64 -10.02 6.49 -20.93
CA ASP A 64 -9.05 7.56 -21.08
C ASP A 64 -8.42 7.47 -22.46
N GLY A 65 -8.40 8.58 -23.20
CA GLY A 65 -7.84 8.63 -24.55
C GLY A 65 -7.04 9.90 -24.77
N ASN A 66 -5.87 9.80 -25.37
CA ASN A 66 -5.07 10.95 -25.78
C ASN A 66 -4.50 10.77 -27.21
N SER A 67 -4.21 11.88 -27.86
CA SER A 67 -3.63 11.91 -29.19
C SER A 67 -2.51 12.95 -29.22
N ILE A 68 -1.29 12.49 -29.39
CA ILE A 68 -0.09 13.32 -29.44
C ILE A 68 0.26 13.56 -30.92
N ASN A 69 0.34 14.83 -31.31
CA ASN A 69 0.77 15.25 -32.64
C ASN A 69 2.09 16.00 -32.53
N ASN A 70 3.18 15.38 -32.96
CA ASN A 70 4.52 15.93 -32.77
C ASN A 70 4.98 16.63 -34.05
N ARG A 71 5.05 17.97 -34.05
CA ARG A 71 5.32 18.79 -35.24
C ARG A 71 6.81 19.12 -35.48
N SER A 72 7.72 18.65 -34.61
CA SER A 72 9.10 19.15 -34.54
C SER A 72 10.09 18.49 -35.52
N ASN A 73 9.70 17.44 -36.26
CA ASN A 73 10.56 16.81 -37.25
C ASN A 73 9.74 16.40 -38.49
N HIS A 74 10.29 16.57 -39.69
CA HIS A 74 9.61 16.29 -40.98
C HIS A 74 9.16 14.81 -41.17
N ASN A 75 9.34 13.94 -40.17
CA ASN A 75 8.94 12.53 -40.12
C ASN A 75 8.17 12.13 -38.83
N ALA A 76 7.76 13.09 -38.00
CA ALA A 76 7.09 12.79 -36.73
C ALA A 76 5.57 12.68 -36.91
N GLY A 77 5.06 11.44 -36.86
CA GLY A 77 3.65 11.11 -37.04
C GLY A 77 2.80 11.21 -35.76
N LYS A 78 1.50 11.02 -35.94
CA LYS A 78 0.50 11.04 -34.88
C LYS A 78 0.58 9.77 -34.04
N SER A 79 0.58 9.89 -32.71
CA SER A 79 0.47 8.75 -31.79
C SER A 79 -0.84 8.86 -31.01
N ASN A 80 -1.68 7.84 -31.05
CA ASN A 80 -2.92 7.80 -30.25
C ASN A 80 -2.82 6.72 -29.19
N TYR A 81 -3.27 7.04 -27.98
CA TYR A 81 -3.36 6.10 -26.87
C TYR A 81 -4.80 6.08 -26.38
N ALA A 82 -5.31 4.89 -26.09
CA ALA A 82 -6.58 4.71 -25.42
C ALA A 82 -6.44 3.62 -24.35
N TYR A 83 -7.13 3.81 -23.24
CA TYR A 83 -7.10 2.94 -22.08
C TYR A 83 -8.51 2.81 -21.54
N LEU A 84 -8.95 1.59 -21.28
CA LEU A 84 -10.22 1.29 -20.63
C LEU A 84 -9.94 0.43 -19.42
N ASN A 85 -10.39 0.86 -18.25
CA ASN A 85 -10.41 0.08 -17.02
C ASN A 85 -11.86 -0.37 -16.77
N LEU A 86 -12.08 -1.68 -16.73
CA LEU A 86 -13.38 -2.29 -16.51
C LEU A 86 -13.37 -3.06 -15.19
N GLN A 87 -14.17 -2.58 -14.23
CA GLN A 87 -14.37 -3.23 -12.95
C GLN A 87 -15.78 -3.81 -12.91
N SER A 88 -15.89 -5.12 -12.96
CA SER A 88 -17.17 -5.81 -12.87
C SER A 88 -17.33 -6.48 -11.50
N GLY A 89 -18.55 -6.67 -11.07
CA GLY A 89 -18.83 -7.31 -9.79
C GLY A 89 -20.22 -7.88 -9.71
N ILE A 90 -20.37 -8.90 -8.87
CA ILE A 90 -21.65 -9.52 -8.55
C ILE A 90 -21.72 -9.68 -7.03
N ASN A 91 -22.81 -9.23 -6.43
CA ASN A 91 -23.13 -9.47 -5.03
C ASN A 91 -24.23 -10.53 -4.96
N ILE A 92 -24.01 -11.61 -4.20
CA ILE A 92 -25.01 -12.65 -3.92
C ILE A 92 -24.97 -12.97 -2.42
N GLY A 93 -25.96 -12.47 -1.67
CA GLY A 93 -25.94 -12.48 -0.21
C GLY A 93 -24.63 -11.91 0.34
N SER A 94 -24.03 -12.59 1.32
CA SER A 94 -22.72 -12.23 1.89
C SER A 94 -21.50 -12.33 0.94
N TRP A 95 -21.64 -12.88 -0.27
CA TRP A 95 -20.52 -13.02 -1.22
C TRP A 95 -20.42 -11.85 -2.19
N ARG A 96 -19.20 -11.35 -2.35
CA ARG A 96 -18.86 -10.24 -3.25
C ARG A 96 -17.81 -10.71 -4.22
N LEU A 97 -18.23 -11.00 -5.45
CA LEU A 97 -17.32 -11.30 -6.57
C LEU A 97 -16.90 -9.99 -7.23
N ARG A 98 -15.61 -9.81 -7.47
CA ARG A 98 -15.02 -8.65 -8.15
C ARG A 98 -14.05 -9.14 -9.22
N ASP A 99 -14.08 -8.48 -10.36
CA ASP A 99 -13.17 -8.71 -11.47
C ASP A 99 -12.70 -7.37 -12.03
N ASN A 100 -11.40 -7.26 -12.30
CA ASN A 100 -10.81 -6.07 -12.91
C ASN A 100 -10.01 -6.47 -14.14
N SER A 101 -10.32 -5.83 -15.25
CA SER A 101 -9.69 -6.06 -16.54
C SER A 101 -9.45 -4.74 -17.26
N THR A 102 -8.30 -4.62 -17.91
CA THR A 102 -7.91 -3.40 -18.63
C THR A 102 -7.71 -3.69 -20.10
N TRP A 103 -8.05 -2.70 -20.92
CA TRP A 103 -7.76 -2.68 -22.34
C TRP A 103 -6.87 -1.50 -22.64
N SER A 104 -5.79 -1.74 -23.37
CA SER A 104 -4.86 -0.71 -23.78
C SER A 104 -4.64 -0.75 -25.29
N TYR A 105 -4.70 0.42 -25.90
CA TYR A 105 -4.44 0.66 -27.30
C TYR A 105 -3.37 1.74 -27.41
N ASN A 106 -2.30 1.45 -28.15
CA ASN A 106 -1.27 2.42 -28.49
C ASN A 106 -0.98 2.32 -29.97
N SER A 107 -1.08 3.44 -30.67
CA SER A 107 -0.67 3.58 -32.07
C SER A 107 0.55 4.46 -32.16
N GLY A 108 1.53 4.00 -32.93
CA GLY A 108 2.82 4.64 -33.07
C GLY A 108 3.04 5.26 -34.45
N SER A 109 4.01 6.17 -34.54
CA SER A 109 4.38 6.83 -35.79
C SER A 109 5.36 5.98 -36.60
N SER A 110 5.02 5.77 -37.88
CA SER A 110 5.86 5.42 -39.06
C SER A 110 6.79 4.20 -39.00
N ASN A 111 7.04 3.56 -37.86
CA ASN A 111 7.83 2.32 -37.74
C ASN A 111 7.54 1.53 -36.43
N SER A 112 6.45 1.85 -35.72
CA SER A 112 6.07 1.17 -34.46
C SER A 112 4.73 0.48 -34.64
N SER A 113 4.66 -0.80 -34.27
CA SER A 113 3.43 -1.60 -34.43
C SER A 113 2.34 -1.11 -33.48
N ASP A 114 1.11 -1.04 -33.96
CA ASP A 114 -0.06 -0.80 -33.12
C ASP A 114 -0.17 -1.92 -32.06
N SER A 115 -0.19 -1.55 -30.79
CA SER A 115 -0.39 -2.49 -29.69
C SER A 115 -1.84 -2.39 -29.21
N ASN A 116 -2.59 -3.47 -29.35
CA ASN A 116 -3.96 -3.58 -28.86
C ASN A 116 -4.06 -4.83 -27.98
N LYS A 117 -4.22 -4.66 -26.66
CA LYS A 117 -4.20 -5.78 -25.70
C LYS A 117 -5.26 -5.61 -24.63
N TRP A 118 -6.02 -6.67 -24.42
CA TRP A 118 -6.78 -6.90 -23.19
C TRP A 118 -5.91 -7.63 -22.18
N GLN A 119 -5.84 -7.10 -20.96
CA GLN A 119 -5.07 -7.64 -19.85
C GLN A 119 -6.00 -7.81 -18.64
N HIS A 120 -6.14 -9.05 -18.20
CA HIS A 120 -6.83 -9.37 -16.96
C HIS A 120 -5.93 -9.02 -15.75
N ILE A 121 -6.46 -8.29 -14.77
CA ILE A 121 -5.72 -7.89 -13.58
C ILE A 121 -6.01 -8.84 -12.42
N ASN A 122 -7.26 -8.93 -11.95
CA ASN A 122 -7.59 -9.79 -10.82
C ASN A 122 -9.06 -10.25 -10.85
N THR A 123 -9.30 -11.46 -10.37
CA THR A 123 -10.63 -11.94 -10.01
C THR A 123 -10.61 -12.44 -8.57
N SER A 124 -11.48 -11.92 -7.71
CA SER A 124 -11.59 -12.33 -6.31
C SER A 124 -13.03 -12.46 -5.86
N ALA A 125 -13.27 -13.41 -4.95
CA ALA A 125 -14.51 -13.55 -4.21
C ALA A 125 -14.25 -13.32 -2.73
N GLU A 126 -14.97 -12.38 -2.14
CA GLU A 126 -14.80 -11.97 -0.75
C GLU A 126 -16.08 -12.24 0.05
N ARG A 127 -15.88 -12.64 1.31
CA ARG A 127 -16.95 -12.80 2.30
C ARG A 127 -16.48 -12.39 3.68
N ASP A 128 -17.30 -11.59 4.37
CA ASP A 128 -17.06 -11.22 5.75
C ASP A 128 -17.55 -12.33 6.70
N ILE A 129 -16.71 -12.73 7.66
CA ILE A 129 -16.99 -13.67 8.75
C ILE A 129 -17.15 -12.87 10.03
N ILE A 130 -18.38 -12.44 10.29
CA ILE A 130 -18.75 -11.55 11.41
C ILE A 130 -18.28 -12.08 12.78
N PRO A 131 -18.47 -13.38 13.15
CA PRO A 131 -18.05 -13.89 14.46
C PRO A 131 -16.54 -13.79 14.71
N LEU A 132 -15.73 -13.85 13.64
CA LEU A 132 -14.27 -13.73 13.70
C LEU A 132 -13.78 -12.29 13.49
N ARG A 133 -14.68 -11.37 13.12
CA ARG A 133 -14.35 -10.00 12.66
C ARG A 133 -13.28 -10.01 11.57
N SER A 134 -13.47 -10.91 10.61
CA SER A 134 -12.48 -11.19 9.57
C SER A 134 -13.10 -11.24 8.19
N ARG A 135 -12.28 -11.04 7.17
CA ARG A 135 -12.65 -11.24 5.78
C ARG A 135 -11.94 -12.47 5.23
N LEU A 136 -12.69 -13.32 4.56
CA LEU A 136 -12.20 -14.39 3.73
C LEU A 136 -12.16 -13.91 2.28
N THR A 137 -11.01 -14.05 1.62
CA THR A 137 -10.83 -13.76 0.19
C THR A 137 -10.36 -15.03 -0.51
N VAL A 138 -10.99 -15.34 -1.63
CA VAL A 138 -10.66 -16.48 -2.49
C VAL A 138 -10.36 -15.96 -3.89
N GLY A 139 -9.28 -16.42 -4.52
CA GLY A 139 -8.85 -15.97 -5.84
C GLY A 139 -7.63 -15.06 -5.77
N ASP A 140 -7.58 -14.05 -6.63
CA ASP A 140 -6.47 -13.11 -6.68
C ASP A 140 -6.53 -12.10 -5.54
N SER A 141 -5.46 -12.02 -4.77
CA SER A 141 -5.34 -11.07 -3.66
C SER A 141 -3.87 -10.70 -3.45
N TYR A 142 -3.60 -9.99 -2.36
CA TYR A 142 -2.29 -9.51 -1.96
C TYR A 142 -2.15 -9.68 -0.45
N THR A 143 -0.92 -9.90 0.02
CA THR A 143 -0.64 -9.98 1.47
C THR A 143 -0.47 -8.60 2.07
N ASP A 144 -0.71 -8.46 3.37
CA ASP A 144 -0.51 -7.18 4.06
C ASP A 144 0.99 -6.85 4.14
N GLY A 145 1.36 -5.60 3.86
CA GLY A 145 2.76 -5.13 3.79
C GLY A 145 3.37 -4.65 5.11
N ASP A 146 2.76 -4.98 6.24
CA ASP A 146 3.13 -4.42 7.55
C ASP A 146 4.42 -5.05 8.13
N ILE A 147 4.56 -6.37 7.93
CA ILE A 147 5.68 -7.17 8.46
C ILE A 147 6.64 -7.55 7.32
N PHE A 148 6.14 -8.31 6.36
CA PHE A 148 6.87 -8.69 5.15
C PHE A 148 6.52 -7.75 4.00
N ASP A 149 7.36 -7.71 2.98
CA ASP A 149 7.00 -7.03 1.73
C ASP A 149 5.75 -7.72 1.15
N SER A 150 4.76 -6.92 0.72
CA SER A 150 3.50 -7.44 0.20
C SER A 150 3.74 -8.19 -1.11
N VAL A 151 3.06 -9.32 -1.23
CA VAL A 151 3.10 -10.14 -2.43
C VAL A 151 1.70 -10.35 -2.97
N ASN A 152 1.57 -10.22 -4.29
CA ASN A 152 0.38 -10.62 -5.02
C ASN A 152 0.35 -12.14 -5.12
N PHE A 153 -0.83 -12.72 -4.96
CA PHE A 153 -1.01 -14.17 -5.00
C PHE A 153 -2.40 -14.58 -5.46
N ARG A 154 -2.52 -15.85 -5.84
CA ARG A 154 -3.80 -16.50 -6.11
C ARG A 154 -4.02 -17.63 -5.11
N GLY A 155 -5.07 -17.57 -4.32
CA GLY A 155 -5.35 -18.58 -3.30
C GLY A 155 -6.40 -18.15 -2.28
N LEU A 156 -6.11 -18.42 -1.00
CA LEU A 156 -6.98 -18.14 0.13
C LEU A 156 -6.31 -17.14 1.07
N LYS A 157 -7.06 -16.11 1.48
CA LYS A 157 -6.68 -15.16 2.52
C LYS A 157 -7.76 -15.12 3.59
N ILE A 158 -7.38 -15.16 4.86
CA ILE A 158 -8.24 -14.72 5.95
C ILE A 158 -7.50 -13.67 6.77
N ASN A 159 -8.09 -12.50 6.96
CA ASN A 159 -7.51 -11.45 7.79
C ASN A 159 -8.57 -10.75 8.65
N SER A 160 -8.18 -10.33 9.85
CA SER A 160 -9.02 -9.46 10.67
C SER A 160 -9.18 -8.09 9.98
N THR A 161 -10.41 -7.58 9.93
CA THR A 161 -10.72 -6.36 9.18
C THR A 161 -10.97 -5.20 10.14
N GLU A 162 -10.11 -4.17 10.09
CA GLU A 162 -10.27 -2.95 10.90
C GLU A 162 -11.52 -2.15 10.52
N ALA A 163 -12.05 -2.30 9.30
CA ALA A 163 -13.31 -1.66 8.88
C ALA A 163 -14.57 -2.21 9.57
N MET A 164 -14.44 -3.29 10.33
CA MET A 164 -15.48 -3.77 11.25
C MET A 164 -15.37 -3.12 12.64
N LEU A 165 -14.39 -2.22 12.83
CA LEU A 165 -14.20 -1.40 14.03
C LEU A 165 -14.73 0.02 13.76
N PRO A 166 -15.17 0.76 14.79
CA PRO A 166 -15.72 2.10 14.60
C PRO A 166 -14.71 3.09 14.01
N ASP A 167 -15.20 4.04 13.20
CA ASP A 167 -14.42 4.97 12.36
C ASP A 167 -13.24 5.68 13.05
N SER A 168 -13.34 5.88 14.37
CA SER A 168 -12.26 6.39 15.23
C SER A 168 -10.98 5.54 15.28
N GLN A 169 -10.86 4.48 14.46
CA GLN A 169 -9.81 3.45 14.54
C GLN A 169 -9.12 3.09 13.20
N HIS A 170 -9.38 3.80 12.08
CA HIS A 170 -8.79 3.44 10.77
C HIS A 170 -7.36 3.94 10.52
N GLY A 171 -6.63 3.21 9.66
CA GLY A 171 -5.25 3.48 9.21
C GLY A 171 -5.09 4.40 7.98
N PHE A 172 -3.84 4.57 7.55
CA PHE A 172 -3.33 5.58 6.59
C PHE A 172 -3.19 5.06 5.15
N ALA A 173 -3.33 5.94 4.15
CA ALA A 173 -3.02 5.68 2.73
C ALA A 173 -1.95 6.67 2.20
N PRO A 174 -1.00 6.22 1.36
CA PRO A 174 0.05 7.09 0.83
C PRO A 174 -0.49 8.00 -0.29
N VAL A 175 -0.03 9.26 -0.31
CA VAL A 175 -0.29 10.22 -1.39
C VAL A 175 0.95 10.32 -2.28
N ILE A 176 0.78 10.17 -3.60
CA ILE A 176 1.87 10.36 -4.56
C ILE A 176 1.95 11.83 -4.95
N HIS A 177 3.13 12.42 -4.77
CA HIS A 177 3.45 13.75 -5.27
C HIS A 177 4.40 13.65 -6.46
N GLY A 178 4.11 14.37 -7.54
CA GLY A 178 4.96 14.42 -8.74
C GLY A 178 4.92 15.79 -9.42
N ILE A 179 5.80 15.99 -10.39
CA ILE A 179 5.84 17.21 -11.22
C ILE A 179 5.93 16.80 -12.68
N ALA A 180 5.02 17.32 -13.50
CA ALA A 180 5.03 17.20 -14.96
C ALA A 180 5.54 18.53 -15.58
N ARG A 181 6.50 18.44 -16.51
CA ARG A 181 7.09 19.61 -17.20
C ARG A 181 6.12 20.21 -18.21
N GLY A 182 5.33 19.36 -18.87
CA GLY A 182 4.26 19.73 -19.78
C GLY A 182 3.01 18.90 -19.48
N THR A 183 2.11 18.78 -20.47
CA THR A 183 1.02 17.80 -20.38
C THR A 183 1.65 16.41 -20.43
N ALA A 184 1.41 15.61 -19.40
CA ALA A 184 2.06 14.30 -19.25
C ALA A 184 1.03 13.21 -18.97
N GLN A 185 1.32 12.00 -19.46
CA GLN A 185 0.60 10.79 -19.09
C GLN A 185 1.31 10.17 -17.88
N VAL A 186 0.59 10.01 -16.77
CA VAL A 186 1.09 9.36 -15.55
C VAL A 186 0.51 7.94 -15.51
N SER A 187 1.38 6.94 -15.47
CA SER A 187 1.02 5.53 -15.26
C SER A 187 1.62 5.07 -13.94
N VAL A 188 0.82 4.44 -13.08
CA VAL A 188 1.27 3.83 -11.83
C VAL A 188 1.18 2.33 -11.98
N LYS A 189 2.31 1.66 -11.77
CA LYS A 189 2.43 0.21 -11.69
C LYS A 189 2.69 -0.21 -10.26
N GLN A 190 2.01 -1.26 -9.85
CA GLN A 190 2.29 -1.93 -8.58
C GLN A 190 2.43 -3.43 -8.85
N ASN A 191 3.53 -4.01 -8.38
CA ASN A 191 3.81 -5.44 -8.58
C ASN A 191 3.61 -5.87 -10.06
N GLY A 192 4.06 -5.05 -11.02
CA GLY A 192 4.00 -5.34 -12.46
C GLY A 192 2.69 -5.01 -13.19
N TYR A 193 1.59 -4.75 -12.48
CA TYR A 193 0.29 -4.42 -13.07
C TYR A 193 0.07 -2.91 -13.14
N ASP A 194 -0.44 -2.39 -14.25
CA ASP A 194 -0.92 -1.01 -14.36
C ASP A 194 -2.17 -0.84 -13.48
N VAL A 195 -2.04 -0.13 -12.36
CA VAL A 195 -3.10 0.07 -11.37
C VAL A 195 -3.82 1.41 -11.52
N TYR A 196 -3.17 2.39 -12.15
CA TYR A 196 -3.72 3.71 -12.37
C TYR A 196 -3.07 4.33 -13.61
N GLN A 197 -3.84 5.02 -14.45
CA GLN A 197 -3.30 5.77 -15.57
C GLN A 197 -4.18 7.00 -15.81
N THR A 198 -3.57 8.19 -15.84
CA THR A 198 -4.28 9.45 -16.12
C THR A 198 -3.40 10.42 -16.90
N THR A 199 -4.01 11.47 -17.48
CA THR A 199 -3.27 12.59 -18.07
C THR A 199 -3.33 13.76 -17.10
N VAL A 200 -2.16 14.28 -16.72
CA VAL A 200 -2.04 15.44 -15.82
C VAL A 200 -1.66 16.69 -16.62
N PRO A 201 -2.17 17.88 -16.23
CA PRO A 201 -1.73 19.14 -16.81
C PRO A 201 -0.26 19.46 -16.43
N PRO A 202 0.41 20.39 -17.14
CA PRO A 202 1.70 20.92 -16.73
C PRO A 202 1.59 21.48 -15.31
N GLY A 203 2.32 20.90 -14.35
CA GLY A 203 2.01 21.18 -12.95
C GLY A 203 2.71 20.27 -11.96
N PRO A 204 2.76 20.66 -10.68
CA PRO A 204 2.81 19.68 -9.63
C PRO A 204 1.46 18.96 -9.58
N PHE A 205 1.46 17.66 -9.36
CA PHE A 205 0.24 16.88 -9.23
C PHE A 205 0.30 16.01 -7.98
N THR A 206 -0.87 15.75 -7.44
CA THR A 206 -1.07 14.84 -6.31
C THR A 206 -2.05 13.78 -6.72
N ILE A 207 -1.70 12.51 -6.47
CA ILE A 207 -2.60 11.38 -6.66
C ILE A 207 -2.87 10.82 -5.27
N ASP A 208 -4.05 11.12 -4.75
CA ASP A 208 -4.59 10.70 -3.45
C ASP A 208 -5.79 9.75 -3.58
N ASP A 209 -6.26 9.52 -4.81
CA ASP A 209 -7.40 8.68 -5.19
C ASP A 209 -6.98 7.29 -5.70
N ILE A 210 -5.71 6.92 -5.57
CA ILE A 210 -5.30 5.54 -5.80
C ILE A 210 -6.08 4.69 -4.83
N ASN A 211 -6.98 3.87 -5.37
CA ASN A 211 -7.84 2.98 -4.59
C ASN A 211 -6.97 2.28 -3.55
N SER A 212 -7.11 2.74 -2.31
CA SER A 212 -6.36 2.31 -1.15
C SER A 212 -6.91 0.97 -0.67
N ALA A 213 -7.00 0.01 -1.59
CA ALA A 213 -6.80 -1.37 -1.22
C ALA A 213 -5.36 -1.41 -0.67
N ALA A 214 -5.22 -1.81 0.59
CA ALA A 214 -4.00 -1.87 1.39
C ALA A 214 -2.90 -2.80 0.80
N ASN A 215 -2.64 -2.67 -0.49
CA ASN A 215 -1.64 -3.38 -1.26
C ASN A 215 -0.31 -2.77 -0.83
N GLY A 216 0.38 -3.42 0.11
CA GLY A 216 1.77 -3.07 0.32
C GLY A 216 2.57 -3.28 -0.98
N GLY A 217 3.80 -2.81 -0.99
CA GLY A 217 4.72 -2.96 -2.12
C GLY A 217 4.96 -1.66 -2.88
N ASN A 218 6.17 -1.53 -3.43
CA ASN A 218 6.65 -0.30 -4.05
C ASN A 218 5.78 0.08 -5.26
N LEU A 219 5.50 1.37 -5.39
CA LEU A 219 4.79 1.94 -6.54
C LEU A 219 5.81 2.43 -7.56
N GLN A 220 5.73 1.94 -8.79
CA GLN A 220 6.50 2.42 -9.92
C GLN A 220 5.64 3.44 -10.68
N VAL A 221 5.98 4.71 -10.59
CA VAL A 221 5.28 5.81 -11.26
C VAL A 221 6.07 6.19 -12.50
N THR A 222 5.46 6.06 -13.68
CA THR A 222 6.04 6.46 -14.96
C THR A 222 5.30 7.69 -15.48
N ILE A 223 6.02 8.81 -15.64
CA ILE A 223 5.52 10.06 -16.21
C ILE A 223 6.08 10.17 -17.63
N LYS A 224 5.20 10.11 -18.62
CA LYS A 224 5.54 10.27 -20.03
C LYS A 224 5.09 11.65 -20.51
N GLU A 225 6.05 12.51 -20.80
CA GLU A 225 5.84 13.89 -21.24
C GLU A 225 5.43 13.95 -22.72
N ALA A 226 4.80 15.05 -23.14
CA ALA A 226 4.38 15.26 -24.52
C ALA A 226 5.52 15.24 -25.56
N ASP A 227 6.75 15.54 -25.15
CA ASP A 227 7.96 15.47 -26.00
C ASP A 227 8.50 14.04 -26.18
N GLY A 228 7.88 13.05 -25.51
CA GLY A 228 8.27 11.65 -25.53
C GLY A 228 9.31 11.28 -24.46
N SER A 229 9.78 12.23 -23.65
CA SER A 229 10.64 11.93 -22.52
C SER A 229 9.87 11.18 -21.41
N ILE A 230 10.54 10.23 -20.77
CA ILE A 230 9.95 9.37 -19.74
C ILE A 230 10.74 9.54 -18.45
N GLN A 231 10.03 9.78 -17.35
CA GLN A 231 10.56 9.84 -16.00
C GLN A 231 9.96 8.70 -15.19
N THR A 232 10.79 7.84 -14.58
CA THR A 232 10.31 6.75 -13.73
C THR A 232 10.71 7.02 -12.29
N LEU A 233 9.75 7.07 -11.39
CA LEU A 233 9.93 7.23 -9.96
C LEU A 233 9.52 5.94 -9.25
N TYR A 234 10.32 5.49 -8.29
CA TYR A 234 9.95 4.37 -7.42
C TYR A 234 9.62 4.94 -6.05
N VAL A 235 8.32 5.02 -5.75
CA VAL A 235 7.85 5.45 -4.43
C VAL A 235 7.80 4.19 -3.56
N PRO A 236 8.74 4.02 -2.60
CA PRO A 236 8.67 2.89 -1.71
C PRO A 236 7.42 2.99 -0.84
N TYR A 237 6.79 1.85 -0.55
CA TYR A 237 5.65 1.81 0.36
C TYR A 237 6.13 2.11 1.78
N SER A 238 5.75 3.26 2.33
CA SER A 238 6.09 3.68 3.69
C SER A 238 5.12 3.04 4.69
N SER A 239 5.56 2.02 5.45
CA SER A 239 4.77 1.47 6.55
C SER A 239 4.91 2.36 7.80
N VAL A 240 3.79 2.85 8.34
CA VAL A 240 3.70 3.52 9.66
C VAL A 240 4.04 2.51 10.78
N PRO A 241 4.52 2.94 11.98
CA PRO A 241 4.74 2.02 13.09
C PRO A 241 3.54 1.10 13.35
N VAL A 242 3.81 -0.20 13.44
CA VAL A 242 2.80 -1.24 13.61
C VAL A 242 2.33 -1.24 15.07
N LEU A 243 1.25 -0.51 15.35
CA LEU A 243 0.67 -0.38 16.68
C LEU A 243 -0.77 -0.88 16.72
N GLN A 244 -1.14 -1.52 17.82
CA GLN A 244 -2.48 -2.04 18.07
C GLN A 244 -2.97 -1.57 19.43
N ARG A 245 -4.27 -1.27 19.53
CA ARG A 245 -4.90 -0.87 20.80
C ARG A 245 -4.88 -2.02 21.79
N ALA A 246 -4.78 -1.71 23.08
CA ALA A 246 -4.79 -2.73 24.13
C ALA A 246 -6.03 -3.64 24.02
N GLY A 247 -5.80 -4.96 23.95
CA GLY A 247 -6.84 -5.98 23.78
C GLY A 247 -7.21 -6.30 22.32
N TYR A 248 -6.70 -5.55 21.34
CA TYR A 248 -6.96 -5.79 19.93
C TYR A 248 -5.92 -6.73 19.35
N THR A 249 -6.38 -7.67 18.52
CA THR A 249 -5.54 -8.62 17.82
C THR A 249 -5.79 -8.49 16.34
N ARG A 250 -4.74 -8.18 15.59
CA ARG A 250 -4.76 -8.21 14.13
C ARG A 250 -4.01 -9.44 13.66
N TYR A 251 -4.62 -10.19 12.76
CA TYR A 251 -4.01 -11.39 12.19
C TYR A 251 -4.33 -11.50 10.71
N ALA A 252 -3.41 -12.10 9.96
CA ALA A 252 -3.65 -12.49 8.58
C ALA A 252 -2.99 -13.84 8.29
N LEU A 253 -3.69 -14.69 7.56
CA LEU A 253 -3.20 -15.94 7.02
C LEU A 253 -3.50 -15.96 5.52
N ALA A 254 -2.45 -16.10 4.72
CA ALA A 254 -2.51 -16.20 3.28
C ALA A 254 -1.83 -17.49 2.82
N MET A 255 -2.43 -18.20 1.89
CA MET A 255 -1.84 -19.38 1.26
C MET A 255 -2.24 -19.43 -0.20
N GLY A 256 -1.29 -19.76 -1.08
CA GLY A 256 -1.56 -19.79 -2.51
C GLY A 256 -0.30 -19.74 -3.34
N GLU A 257 -0.47 -19.38 -4.61
CA GLU A 257 0.62 -19.26 -5.58
C GLU A 257 1.01 -17.79 -5.73
N TYR A 258 2.30 -17.50 -5.61
CA TYR A 258 2.85 -16.18 -5.84
C TYR A 258 2.59 -15.72 -7.29
N ARG A 259 2.24 -14.44 -7.48
CA ARG A 259 1.83 -13.90 -8.78
C ARG A 259 2.38 -12.50 -9.00
N SER A 260 3.52 -12.38 -9.68
CA SER A 260 4.14 -11.07 -9.95
C SER A 260 3.68 -10.38 -11.22
N GLY A 261 3.06 -11.08 -12.17
CA GLY A 261 2.81 -10.53 -13.52
C GLY A 261 4.07 -10.31 -14.36
N ASN A 262 5.25 -10.76 -13.89
CA ASN A 262 6.51 -10.70 -14.62
C ASN A 262 6.92 -12.10 -15.11
N ASN A 263 7.16 -12.24 -16.41
CA ASN A 263 7.55 -13.51 -17.05
C ASN A 263 8.90 -14.05 -16.59
N LEU A 264 9.72 -13.25 -15.88
CA LEU A 264 11.02 -13.66 -15.34
C LEU A 264 10.93 -14.28 -13.94
N GLN A 265 9.76 -14.21 -13.31
CA GLN A 265 9.51 -14.80 -12.00
C GLN A 265 8.58 -16.01 -12.13
N SER A 266 8.93 -17.06 -11.40
CA SER A 266 8.11 -18.24 -11.18
C SER A 266 6.94 -17.94 -10.25
N THR A 267 6.02 -18.89 -10.14
CA THR A 267 4.81 -18.79 -9.30
C THR A 267 4.85 -19.78 -8.12
N PRO A 268 5.85 -19.70 -7.21
CA PRO A 268 5.99 -20.65 -6.12
C PRO A 268 4.78 -20.62 -5.19
N LYS A 269 4.45 -21.79 -4.64
CA LYS A 269 3.44 -21.90 -3.57
C LYS A 269 4.03 -21.39 -2.28
N PHE A 270 3.25 -20.62 -1.54
CA PHE A 270 3.67 -20.09 -0.25
C PHE A 270 2.52 -20.06 0.75
N VAL A 271 2.92 -19.98 2.02
CA VAL A 271 2.05 -19.68 3.16
C VAL A 271 2.67 -18.52 3.92
N GLN A 272 1.87 -17.51 4.23
CA GLN A 272 2.26 -16.36 5.05
C GLN A 272 1.28 -16.20 6.19
N ALA A 273 1.79 -16.06 7.41
CA ALA A 273 1.00 -15.75 8.60
C ALA A 273 1.60 -14.54 9.32
N SER A 274 0.75 -13.63 9.78
CA SER A 274 1.12 -12.50 10.61
C SER A 274 0.17 -12.34 11.79
N LEU A 275 0.72 -11.92 12.92
CA LEU A 275 -0.03 -11.69 14.15
C LEU A 275 0.53 -10.45 14.87
N MET A 276 -0.38 -9.61 15.34
CA MET A 276 -0.09 -8.40 16.10
C MET A 276 -1.08 -8.32 17.25
N HIS A 277 -0.63 -7.98 18.44
CA HIS A 277 -1.51 -7.88 19.60
C HIS A 277 -1.18 -6.67 20.45
N GLY A 278 -2.17 -5.84 20.77
CA GLY A 278 -2.00 -4.69 21.64
C GLY A 278 -2.08 -5.09 23.11
N LEU A 279 -1.01 -4.83 23.87
CA LEU A 279 -0.93 -5.05 25.32
C LEU A 279 -1.26 -3.77 26.11
N LYS A 280 -1.49 -3.94 27.41
CA LYS A 280 -1.59 -2.80 28.34
C LYS A 280 -0.28 -2.00 28.35
N GLY A 281 -0.38 -0.69 28.59
CA GLY A 281 0.77 0.21 28.58
C GLY A 281 1.28 0.56 27.17
N ASN A 282 0.40 0.46 26.16
CA ASN A 282 0.65 0.89 24.77
C ASN A 282 1.79 0.15 24.07
N TRP A 283 2.01 -1.12 24.46
CA TRP A 283 2.95 -2.01 23.78
C TRP A 283 2.23 -2.86 22.74
N THR A 284 2.87 -3.17 21.63
CA THR A 284 2.35 -4.04 20.58
C THR A 284 3.42 -5.01 20.12
N PRO A 285 3.53 -6.22 20.70
CA PRO A 285 4.27 -7.29 20.07
C PRO A 285 3.62 -7.68 18.74
N TYR A 286 4.46 -7.96 17.75
CA TYR A 286 4.04 -8.50 16.48
C TYR A 286 5.08 -9.47 15.92
N GLY A 287 4.66 -10.29 14.97
CA GLY A 287 5.54 -11.21 14.28
C GLY A 287 4.82 -11.93 13.16
N GLY A 288 5.58 -12.69 12.40
CA GLY A 288 5.04 -13.46 11.29
C GLY A 288 6.01 -14.48 10.76
N MET A 289 5.50 -15.33 9.88
CA MET A 289 6.29 -16.28 9.12
C MET A 289 5.86 -16.29 7.66
N GLN A 290 6.80 -16.54 6.76
CA GLN A 290 6.57 -16.71 5.34
C GLN A 290 7.37 -17.92 4.87
N ILE A 291 6.69 -18.92 4.31
CA ILE A 291 7.27 -20.20 3.93
C ILE A 291 6.86 -20.50 2.49
N ALA A 292 7.85 -20.76 1.63
CA ALA A 292 7.73 -21.25 0.26
C ALA A 292 8.80 -22.32 0.01
N GLU A 293 8.82 -22.90 -1.19
CA GLU A 293 9.78 -23.96 -1.57
C GLU A 293 11.23 -23.50 -1.41
N ASP A 294 11.58 -22.33 -1.95
CA ASP A 294 12.93 -21.76 -1.96
C ASP A 294 13.11 -20.58 -0.98
N TYR A 295 12.16 -20.36 -0.08
CA TYR A 295 12.17 -19.20 0.80
C TYR A 295 11.53 -19.48 2.16
N GLN A 296 12.24 -19.11 3.24
CA GLN A 296 11.71 -19.18 4.60
C GLN A 296 12.11 -17.92 5.35
N ALA A 297 11.14 -17.22 5.93
CA ALA A 297 11.39 -16.05 6.74
C ALA A 297 10.56 -16.04 8.02
N PHE A 298 11.17 -15.56 9.10
CA PHE A 298 10.54 -15.36 10.40
C PHE A 298 10.81 -13.94 10.88
N ASN A 299 9.78 -13.27 11.33
CA ASN A 299 9.85 -11.91 11.87
C ASN A 299 9.37 -11.86 13.31
N LEU A 300 10.06 -11.05 14.11
CA LEU A 300 9.64 -10.69 15.46
C LEU A 300 9.87 -9.20 15.68
N GLY A 301 8.87 -8.52 16.23
CA GLY A 301 8.90 -7.09 16.45
C GLY A 301 8.10 -6.61 17.65
N ILE A 302 8.37 -5.36 18.03
CA ILE A 302 7.68 -4.67 19.10
C ILE A 302 7.46 -3.21 18.72
N GLY A 303 6.22 -2.75 18.89
CA GLY A 303 5.82 -1.35 18.80
C GLY A 303 5.51 -0.79 20.18
N LYS A 304 5.75 0.51 20.36
CA LYS A 304 5.30 1.28 21.51
C LYS A 304 4.79 2.65 21.09
N ASP A 305 3.60 2.99 21.57
CA ASP A 305 3.14 4.38 21.58
C ASP A 305 3.65 5.08 22.85
N LEU A 306 4.49 6.10 22.65
CA LEU A 306 5.13 6.91 23.69
C LEU A 306 4.32 8.18 23.99
N GLY A 307 3.12 8.32 23.43
CA GLY A 307 2.24 9.47 23.62
C GLY A 307 2.88 10.76 23.09
N LEU A 308 3.27 11.66 24.00
CA LEU A 308 3.90 12.95 23.67
C LEU A 308 5.19 12.83 22.85
N PHE A 309 5.87 11.68 22.93
CA PHE A 309 7.10 11.43 22.19
C PHE A 309 6.88 10.74 20.84
N GLY A 310 5.63 10.47 20.45
CA GLY A 310 5.28 9.79 19.19
C GLY A 310 5.20 8.27 19.35
N ALA A 311 5.27 7.57 18.23
CA ALA A 311 5.21 6.12 18.14
C ALA A 311 6.51 5.57 17.57
N PHE A 312 6.93 4.42 18.09
CA PHE A 312 8.14 3.73 17.64
C PHE A 312 7.87 2.24 17.44
N SER A 313 8.41 1.64 16.40
CA SER A 313 8.42 0.19 16.20
C SER A 313 9.78 -0.31 15.76
N PHE A 314 10.12 -1.50 16.20
CA PHE A 314 11.36 -2.19 15.88
C PHE A 314 11.08 -3.66 15.60
N ASP A 315 11.60 -4.19 14.50
CA ASP A 315 11.54 -5.61 14.18
C ASP A 315 12.79 -6.15 13.53
N ILE A 316 12.97 -7.45 13.69
CA ILE A 316 14.02 -8.23 13.05
C ILE A 316 13.38 -9.36 12.25
N THR A 317 13.86 -9.53 11.01
CA THR A 317 13.48 -10.61 10.11
C THR A 317 14.71 -11.46 9.82
N GLN A 318 14.62 -12.76 10.07
CA GLN A 318 15.58 -13.75 9.61
C GLN A 318 15.01 -14.41 8.35
N ALA A 319 15.80 -14.48 7.27
CA ALA A 319 15.43 -15.14 6.04
C ALA A 319 16.50 -16.15 5.60
N ASN A 320 16.05 -17.30 5.09
CA ASN A 320 16.85 -18.26 4.36
C ASN A 320 16.26 -18.39 2.97
N THR A 321 17.11 -18.30 1.94
CA THR A 321 16.67 -18.17 0.56
C THR A 321 17.57 -18.99 -0.35
N THR A 322 16.96 -19.78 -1.24
CA THR A 322 17.65 -20.36 -2.40
C THR A 322 17.40 -19.42 -3.59
N LEU A 323 18.46 -19.00 -4.28
CA LEU A 323 18.35 -18.16 -5.47
C LEU A 323 18.30 -19.01 -6.74
N ALA A 324 18.09 -18.34 -7.88
CA ALA A 324 17.99 -18.95 -9.20
C ALA A 324 19.21 -19.78 -9.67
N ASP A 325 20.36 -19.60 -9.04
CA ASP A 325 21.60 -20.33 -9.29
C ASP A 325 21.83 -21.49 -8.31
N ASP A 326 20.76 -21.91 -7.60
CA ASP A 326 20.75 -22.94 -6.55
C ASP A 326 21.64 -22.61 -5.34
N THR A 327 22.12 -21.37 -5.20
CA THR A 327 22.89 -20.95 -4.04
C THR A 327 21.99 -20.62 -2.85
N ARG A 328 22.37 -21.08 -1.66
CA ARG A 328 21.65 -20.81 -0.40
C ARG A 328 22.26 -19.64 0.32
N HIS A 329 21.42 -18.68 0.68
CA HIS A 329 21.77 -17.48 1.44
C HIS A 329 20.99 -17.44 2.74
N SER A 330 21.64 -16.92 3.77
CA SER A 330 21.01 -16.64 5.06
C SER A 330 21.31 -15.20 5.44
N GLY A 331 20.29 -14.48 5.87
CA GLY A 331 20.42 -13.07 6.18
C GLY A 331 19.38 -12.56 7.14
N GLN A 332 19.70 -11.40 7.71
CA GLN A 332 18.87 -10.68 8.66
C GLN A 332 18.55 -9.29 8.14
N SER A 333 17.34 -8.81 8.44
CA SER A 333 16.93 -7.44 8.22
C SER A 333 16.37 -6.86 9.50
N VAL A 334 16.84 -5.68 9.88
CA VAL A 334 16.37 -4.92 11.04
C VAL A 334 15.64 -3.69 10.55
N LYS A 335 14.41 -3.47 11.00
CA LYS A 335 13.57 -2.32 10.64
C LYS A 335 13.22 -1.54 11.89
N SER A 336 13.45 -0.23 11.86
CA SER A 336 13.04 0.74 12.86
C SER A 336 12.17 1.79 12.21
N VAL A 337 11.01 2.09 12.79
CA VAL A 337 10.10 3.11 12.28
C VAL A 337 9.67 4.02 13.42
N TYR A 338 9.66 5.32 13.15
CA TYR A 338 9.19 6.34 14.07
C TYR A 338 8.15 7.23 13.37
N SER A 339 7.11 7.63 14.11
CA SER A 339 6.13 8.62 13.66
C SER A 339 5.72 9.55 14.80
N LYS A 340 5.42 10.81 14.47
CA LYS A 340 4.96 11.79 15.44
C LYS A 340 4.18 12.93 14.81
N SER A 341 3.02 13.25 15.38
CA SER A 341 2.24 14.43 15.02
C SER A 341 2.30 15.49 16.13
N PHE A 342 2.71 16.71 15.79
CA PHE A 342 2.75 17.87 16.66
C PHE A 342 1.56 18.79 16.36
N TYR A 343 0.48 18.65 17.12
CA TYR A 343 -0.74 19.42 16.90
C TYR A 343 -0.57 20.93 17.09
N GLN A 344 0.31 21.36 18.01
CA GLN A 344 0.53 22.77 18.33
C GLN A 344 1.17 23.55 17.18
N THR A 345 2.04 22.91 16.40
CA THR A 345 2.76 23.53 15.27
C THR A 345 2.22 23.12 13.91
N GLY A 346 1.19 22.26 13.87
CA GLY A 346 0.68 21.67 12.64
C GLY A 346 1.70 20.77 11.91
N THR A 347 2.75 20.32 12.58
CA THR A 347 3.82 19.50 11.99
C THR A 347 3.52 18.02 12.16
N ASN A 348 3.54 17.25 11.08
CA ASN A 348 3.33 15.82 11.08
C ASN A 348 4.54 15.09 10.48
N ILE A 349 5.28 14.37 11.31
CA ILE A 349 6.33 13.44 10.90
C ILE A 349 5.65 12.09 10.68
N GLN A 350 5.30 11.80 9.43
CA GLN A 350 4.49 10.64 9.08
C GLN A 350 5.27 9.34 9.24
N VAL A 351 6.48 9.31 8.70
CA VAL A 351 7.41 8.16 8.79
C VAL A 351 8.84 8.68 8.83
N ALA A 352 9.61 8.22 9.80
CA ALA A 352 11.07 8.17 9.78
C ALA A 352 11.47 6.70 9.93
N GLY A 353 11.77 6.06 8.81
CA GLY A 353 12.05 4.64 8.70
C GLY A 353 13.50 4.36 8.37
N TYR A 354 14.09 3.37 9.03
CA TYR A 354 15.40 2.84 8.71
C TYR A 354 15.35 1.32 8.69
N ARG A 355 15.67 0.72 7.56
CA ARG A 355 15.83 -0.73 7.41
C ARG A 355 17.27 -1.03 7.02
N TYR A 356 17.93 -1.93 7.74
CA TYR A 356 19.25 -2.44 7.41
C TYR A 356 19.19 -3.94 7.18
N SER A 357 19.72 -4.39 6.05
CA SER A 357 19.72 -5.79 5.64
C SER A 357 21.13 -6.28 5.38
N THR A 358 21.47 -7.43 5.94
CA THR A 358 22.76 -8.12 5.67
C THR A 358 22.83 -8.58 4.22
N GLN A 359 24.04 -8.84 3.72
CA GLN A 359 24.25 -9.21 2.31
C GLN A 359 23.50 -10.47 1.85
N GLY A 360 23.27 -11.43 2.75
CA GLY A 360 22.51 -12.65 2.46
C GLY A 360 21.00 -12.53 2.65
N PHE A 361 20.46 -11.34 2.92
CA PHE A 361 19.02 -11.15 3.12
C PHE A 361 18.32 -10.88 1.78
N TYR A 362 17.31 -11.69 1.50
CA TYR A 362 16.45 -11.57 0.32
C TYR A 362 14.98 -11.64 0.72
N ASN A 363 14.11 -11.16 -0.15
CA ASN A 363 12.66 -11.26 0.01
C ASN A 363 12.09 -12.46 -0.78
N LEU A 364 10.84 -12.86 -0.51
CA LEU A 364 10.15 -13.89 -1.29
C LEU A 364 10.14 -13.58 -2.79
N SER A 365 9.92 -12.32 -3.16
CA SER A 365 9.97 -11.85 -4.56
C SER A 365 11.31 -12.12 -5.25
N ASP A 366 12.40 -12.09 -4.48
CA ASP A 366 13.76 -12.27 -5.00
C ASP A 366 14.03 -13.75 -5.28
N SER A 367 13.52 -14.64 -4.42
CA SER A 367 13.58 -16.10 -4.62
C SER A 367 12.78 -16.58 -5.83
N ALA A 368 11.72 -15.85 -6.22
CA ALA A 368 10.88 -16.23 -7.33
C ALA A 368 11.55 -16.04 -8.70
N TYR A 369 12.65 -15.27 -8.81
CA TYR A 369 13.31 -15.05 -10.09
C TYR A 369 13.91 -16.34 -10.65
N SER A 370 13.74 -16.54 -11.96
CA SER A 370 14.28 -17.70 -12.69
C SER A 370 15.75 -17.56 -13.10
N ARG A 371 16.36 -16.39 -12.90
CA ARG A 371 17.75 -16.07 -13.27
C ARG A 371 18.36 -15.10 -12.27
N MET A 372 19.68 -15.06 -12.15
CA MET A 372 20.40 -14.17 -11.20
C MET A 372 20.40 -12.69 -11.60
N SER A 373 20.32 -12.40 -12.88
CA SER A 373 20.15 -11.04 -13.38
C SER A 373 19.39 -11.06 -14.70
N GLY A 374 18.70 -9.97 -14.99
CA GLY A 374 17.93 -9.88 -16.20
C GLY A 374 17.32 -8.51 -16.38
N TYR A 375 16.98 -8.23 -17.62
CA TYR A 375 16.13 -7.11 -17.97
C TYR A 375 14.70 -7.62 -18.11
N THR A 376 13.75 -6.97 -17.44
CA THR A 376 12.35 -7.05 -17.83
C THR A 376 12.20 -6.24 -19.11
N VAL A 377 12.30 -6.94 -20.23
CA VAL A 377 12.11 -6.40 -21.57
C VAL A 377 10.63 -6.51 -21.90
N LYS A 378 9.98 -5.42 -22.33
CA LYS A 378 8.69 -5.57 -23.03
C LYS A 378 9.00 -6.45 -24.25
N PRO A 379 8.39 -7.64 -24.42
CA PRO A 379 8.67 -8.44 -25.60
C PRO A 379 8.44 -7.55 -26.82
N PRO A 380 9.42 -7.45 -27.75
CA PRO A 380 9.23 -6.69 -28.97
C PRO A 380 8.00 -7.26 -29.66
N THR A 381 7.11 -6.36 -30.06
CA THR A 381 5.99 -6.69 -30.92
C THR A 381 6.55 -7.07 -32.29
N GLY A 382 6.96 -8.33 -32.43
CA GLY A 382 7.08 -9.03 -33.70
C GLY A 382 8.09 -8.56 -34.73
N ASP A 383 8.94 -7.55 -34.53
CA ASP A 383 9.96 -7.21 -35.54
C ASP A 383 11.33 -6.76 -35.00
N THR A 384 12.33 -7.11 -35.81
CA THR A 384 13.75 -7.32 -35.51
C THR A 384 14.60 -6.04 -35.38
N SER A 385 13.98 -4.87 -35.20
CA SER A 385 14.72 -3.59 -35.17
C SER A 385 14.19 -2.54 -34.18
N GLU A 386 13.42 -2.92 -33.16
CA GLU A 386 13.09 -2.00 -32.07
C GLU A 386 14.24 -1.94 -31.05
N GLN A 387 14.69 -0.74 -30.68
CA GLN A 387 15.59 -0.56 -29.55
C GLN A 387 14.90 -1.09 -28.30
N THR A 388 15.50 -2.11 -27.68
CA THR A 388 15.06 -2.73 -26.43
C THR A 388 14.78 -1.66 -25.37
N LEU A 389 13.50 -1.36 -25.12
CA LEU A 389 13.11 -0.51 -24.00
C LEU A 389 13.24 -1.33 -22.72
N PHE A 390 14.36 -1.14 -22.02
CA PHE A 390 14.62 -1.73 -20.70
C PHE A 390 13.67 -1.08 -19.68
N ILE A 391 12.61 -1.79 -19.30
CA ILE A 391 11.58 -1.29 -18.37
C ILE A 391 12.08 -1.39 -16.93
N ASP A 392 12.78 -2.49 -16.63
CA ASP A 392 13.31 -2.76 -15.30
C ASP A 392 14.53 -3.68 -15.43
N TYR A 393 15.54 -3.48 -14.59
CA TYR A 393 16.69 -4.38 -14.48
C TYR A 393 16.77 -4.85 -13.05
N PHE A 394 16.87 -6.16 -12.88
CA PHE A 394 17.13 -6.76 -11.59
C PHE A 394 18.45 -7.52 -11.65
N ASN A 395 19.17 -7.49 -10.54
CA ASN A 395 20.35 -8.30 -10.35
C ASN A 395 20.47 -8.66 -8.87
N LEU A 396 20.30 -9.95 -8.59
CA LEU A 396 20.26 -10.51 -7.26
C LEU A 396 21.63 -10.43 -6.57
N PHE A 397 22.72 -10.19 -7.32
CA PHE A 397 24.05 -9.93 -6.74
C PHE A 397 24.12 -8.60 -5.96
N TYR A 398 23.22 -7.66 -6.25
CA TYR A 398 23.10 -6.40 -5.53
C TYR A 398 21.94 -6.46 -4.55
N SER A 399 22.08 -7.27 -3.51
CA SER A 399 21.08 -7.35 -2.44
C SER A 399 20.92 -6.00 -1.74
N LYS A 400 19.71 -5.69 -1.28
CA LYS A 400 19.41 -4.42 -0.60
C LYS A 400 20.18 -4.35 0.71
N ARG A 401 20.85 -3.23 0.97
CA ARG A 401 21.65 -3.00 2.18
C ARG A 401 20.96 -2.13 3.20
N GLY A 402 20.51 -0.95 2.79
CA GLY A 402 19.99 0.06 3.69
C GLY A 402 18.91 0.86 3.00
N GLN A 403 17.77 1.02 3.66
CA GLN A 403 16.64 1.79 3.18
C GLN A 403 16.27 2.84 4.23
N GLU A 404 16.45 4.09 3.87
CA GLU A 404 16.18 5.27 4.68
C GLU A 404 14.97 5.98 4.09
N GLN A 405 14.01 6.38 4.92
CA GLN A 405 12.84 7.13 4.49
C GLN A 405 12.45 8.17 5.53
N ILE A 406 12.14 9.36 5.08
CA ILE A 406 11.59 10.42 5.92
C ILE A 406 10.46 11.13 5.17
N SER A 407 9.34 11.37 5.85
CA SER A 407 8.23 12.16 5.35
C SER A 407 7.71 13.09 6.43
N ILE A 408 7.75 14.38 6.15
CA ILE A 408 7.33 15.45 7.04
C ILE A 408 6.36 16.34 6.26
N SER A 409 5.21 16.65 6.85
CA SER A 409 4.32 17.69 6.36
C SER A 409 4.09 18.71 7.46
N GLN A 410 4.00 19.99 7.12
CA GLN A 410 3.71 21.05 8.07
C GLN A 410 2.65 21.99 7.52
N GLN A 411 1.62 22.23 8.33
CA GLN A 411 0.66 23.30 8.09
C GLN A 411 1.19 24.58 8.71
N LEU A 412 1.34 25.63 7.90
CA LEU A 412 1.81 26.96 8.32
C LEU A 412 0.60 27.85 8.66
N GLY A 413 -0.40 27.29 9.35
CA GLY A 413 -1.68 27.96 9.59
C GLY A 413 -2.38 28.38 8.28
N ASN A 414 -2.73 29.67 8.18
CA ASN A 414 -3.33 30.27 6.98
C ASN A 414 -2.29 30.67 5.92
N TYR A 415 -0.98 30.58 6.23
CA TYR A 415 0.10 30.96 5.31
C TYR A 415 0.47 29.84 4.34
N GLY A 416 -0.18 28.68 4.44
CA GLY A 416 -0.03 27.59 3.49
C GLY A 416 0.42 26.27 4.09
N THR A 417 0.89 25.37 3.23
CA THR A 417 1.34 24.03 3.60
C THR A 417 2.69 23.73 2.97
N THR A 418 3.53 22.98 3.66
CA THR A 418 4.79 22.49 3.11
C THR A 418 4.95 21.01 3.41
N PHE A 419 5.65 20.29 2.53
CA PHE A 419 6.03 18.92 2.75
C PHE A 419 7.47 18.70 2.31
N PHE A 420 8.12 17.75 2.98
CA PHE A 420 9.44 17.26 2.66
C PHE A 420 9.40 15.74 2.76
N SER A 421 9.81 15.07 1.69
CA SER A 421 9.98 13.62 1.65
C SER A 421 11.34 13.30 1.08
N ALA A 422 12.06 12.38 1.70
CA ALA A 422 13.29 11.85 1.15
C ALA A 422 13.38 10.35 1.39
N SER A 423 13.89 9.63 0.40
CA SER A 423 14.19 8.22 0.51
C SER A 423 15.55 7.91 -0.10
N ARG A 424 16.24 6.92 0.46
CA ARG A 424 17.50 6.41 -0.07
C ARG A 424 17.55 4.90 0.10
N GLN A 425 17.85 4.20 -0.99
CA GLN A 425 18.07 2.75 -0.96
C GLN A 425 19.48 2.44 -1.46
N SER A 426 20.28 1.85 -0.59
CA SER A 426 21.63 1.39 -0.87
C SER A 426 21.65 -0.13 -1.07
N TYR A 427 22.66 -0.60 -1.79
CA TYR A 427 22.81 -2.00 -2.17
C TYR A 427 24.21 -2.50 -1.81
N TRP A 428 24.33 -3.79 -1.58
CA TRP A 428 25.63 -4.46 -1.48
C TRP A 428 26.30 -4.51 -2.85
N ASN A 429 27.63 -4.63 -2.87
CA ASN A 429 28.45 -4.75 -4.09
C ASN A 429 28.41 -3.55 -5.07
N THR A 430 27.85 -2.41 -4.65
CA THR A 430 27.90 -1.16 -5.43
C THR A 430 27.93 0.06 -4.50
N SER A 431 28.57 1.14 -4.94
CA SER A 431 28.52 2.44 -4.26
C SER A 431 27.31 3.29 -4.69
N ARG A 432 26.55 2.83 -5.70
CA ARG A 432 25.36 3.53 -6.20
C ARG A 432 24.17 3.28 -5.27
N SER A 433 23.28 4.26 -5.18
CA SER A 433 22.05 4.17 -4.39
C SER A 433 20.90 4.85 -5.13
N ASP A 434 19.70 4.31 -4.94
CA ASP A 434 18.47 5.01 -5.33
C ASP A 434 18.23 6.14 -4.33
N GLN A 435 17.82 7.29 -4.84
CA GLN A 435 17.56 8.47 -4.02
C GLN A 435 16.35 9.19 -4.58
N GLN A 436 15.42 9.55 -3.70
CA GLN A 436 14.32 10.43 -4.04
C GLN A 436 14.26 11.54 -3.00
N ILE A 437 14.11 12.78 -3.44
CA ILE A 437 13.89 13.93 -2.57
C ILE A 437 12.77 14.74 -3.21
N SER A 438 11.74 15.04 -2.43
CA SER A 438 10.61 15.86 -2.84
C SER A 438 10.36 16.91 -1.79
N PHE A 439 10.23 18.16 -2.21
CA PHE A 439 9.87 19.28 -1.38
C PHE A 439 8.75 20.05 -2.07
N GLY A 440 7.73 20.45 -1.31
CA GLY A 440 6.67 21.30 -1.81
C GLY A 440 6.31 22.37 -0.80
N LEU A 441 5.99 23.56 -1.30
CA LEU A 441 5.48 24.69 -0.54
C LEU A 441 4.30 25.29 -1.31
N ASN A 442 3.12 25.24 -0.71
CA ASN A 442 1.91 25.87 -1.23
C ASN A 442 1.58 27.07 -0.33
N VAL A 443 1.53 28.26 -0.91
CA VAL A 443 1.21 29.51 -0.21
C VAL A 443 0.01 30.17 -0.89
N PRO A 444 -1.12 30.30 -0.18
CA PRO A 444 -2.24 31.08 -0.67
C PRO A 444 -1.93 32.59 -0.51
N PHE A 445 -2.08 33.34 -1.59
CA PHE A 445 -2.01 34.79 -1.66
C PHE A 445 -3.35 35.34 -2.15
N GLY A 446 -4.29 35.58 -1.23
CA GLY A 446 -5.66 35.96 -1.58
C GLY A 446 -6.39 34.81 -2.29
N ASP A 447 -6.97 35.08 -3.46
CA ASP A 447 -7.66 34.09 -4.31
C ASP A 447 -6.69 33.25 -5.17
N ILE A 448 -5.38 33.48 -5.07
CA ILE A 448 -4.32 32.85 -5.87
C ILE A 448 -3.53 31.88 -4.99
N THR A 449 -3.24 30.66 -5.46
CA THR A 449 -2.43 29.68 -4.70
C THR A 449 -1.11 29.44 -5.41
N THR A 450 -0.02 29.96 -4.84
CA THR A 450 1.32 29.75 -5.39
C THR A 450 1.91 28.44 -4.88
N SER A 451 2.35 27.57 -5.77
CA SER A 451 3.01 26.31 -5.41
C SER A 451 4.45 26.26 -5.93
N LEU A 452 5.38 25.99 -5.03
CA LEU A 452 6.79 25.73 -5.33
C LEU A 452 7.09 24.28 -5.03
N ASN A 453 7.47 23.50 -6.04
CA ASN A 453 7.78 22.09 -5.86
C ASN A 453 9.16 21.78 -6.44
N TYR A 454 9.91 20.95 -5.74
CA TYR A 454 11.20 20.43 -6.14
C TYR A 454 11.18 18.92 -6.02
N SER A 455 11.50 18.21 -7.09
CA SER A 455 11.64 16.76 -7.07
C SER A 455 12.97 16.35 -7.70
N TYR A 456 13.67 15.48 -6.99
CA TYR A 456 14.90 14.84 -7.43
C TYR A 456 14.72 13.34 -7.32
N SER A 457 15.03 12.62 -8.39
CA SER A 457 15.03 11.17 -8.38
C SER A 457 16.26 10.63 -9.10
N ASN A 458 16.89 9.64 -8.48
CA ASN A 458 18.02 8.91 -9.06
C ASN A 458 17.79 7.43 -8.82
N ASN A 459 17.93 6.64 -9.87
CA ASN A 459 17.82 5.19 -9.82
C ASN A 459 19.14 4.57 -10.29
N ILE A 460 19.56 3.46 -9.69
CA ILE A 460 20.81 2.76 -10.05
C ILE A 460 20.76 2.13 -11.46
N TRP A 461 19.56 1.88 -11.99
CA TRP A 461 19.28 1.21 -13.26
C TRP A 461 18.92 2.13 -14.43
N GLN A 462 18.64 3.41 -14.17
CA GLN A 462 18.33 4.42 -15.20
C GLN A 462 19.17 5.70 -15.00
N LYS A 463 19.45 6.44 -16.09
CA LYS A 463 20.24 7.69 -16.01
C LYS A 463 19.49 8.80 -15.26
N ARG A 464 20.26 9.62 -14.53
CA ARG A 464 19.86 10.80 -13.74
C ARG A 464 18.73 11.64 -14.37
N SER A 465 17.67 11.94 -13.59
CA SER A 465 16.65 12.95 -13.93
C SER A 465 16.38 13.86 -12.73
N GLY A 466 16.72 15.15 -12.84
CA GLY A 466 16.32 16.19 -11.90
C GLY A 466 15.36 17.17 -12.56
N SER A 467 14.32 17.60 -11.86
CA SER A 467 13.36 18.61 -12.34
C SER A 467 13.13 19.67 -11.27
N PHE A 468 13.38 20.93 -11.63
CA PHE A 468 12.97 22.10 -10.86
C PHE A 468 11.84 22.78 -11.64
N THR A 469 10.68 23.01 -11.03
CA THR A 469 9.56 23.64 -11.73
C THR A 469 8.78 24.54 -10.79
N ARG A 470 8.48 25.75 -11.25
CA ARG A 470 7.78 26.80 -10.49
C ARG A 470 6.44 27.06 -11.16
N PHE A 471 5.35 26.97 -10.41
CA PHE A 471 4.00 27.18 -10.92
C PHE A 471 3.35 28.37 -10.23
N TYR A 472 2.63 29.17 -11.01
CA TYR A 472 1.77 30.25 -10.55
C TYR A 472 0.36 29.89 -11.00
N ALA A 473 -0.58 29.73 -10.06
CA ALA A 473 -1.99 29.46 -10.32
C ALA A 473 -2.86 30.46 -9.56
#